data_AF-A0A2W4PW96-F1
#
_entry.id   AF-A0A2W4PW96-F1
#
_cell.length_a   1.000
_cell.length_b   1.000
_cell.length_c   1.000
_cell.angle_alpha   90.00
_cell.angle_beta   90.00
_cell.angle_gamma   90.00
#
_symmetry.space_group_name_H-M   'P 1'
#
loop_
_entity.id
_entity.type
_entity.pdbx_description
1 polymer ?
#
loop_
_entity_poly.entity_id
_entity_poly.type
_entity_poly.pdbx_seq_one_letter_code
_entity_poly.pdbx_strand_id
1 'polypeptide(L)'
;MRSGRDEDGKRFIEVHCEAEWYDLMFADPLPVSQWQDALASTVLGDILKGTGWQVGTVEITARRNLQLDEKLMNRLQALRQVAEVWGGELQFDTAKRTVSLLQQVGRKTPVAAFVYRKNLRNIQREVDTLNLITRLYPYGAKGLTIEAANNGVPYLEDFRYTTRIRAAAIKDDRFTNPWHLKEKAQEILAQVSKPRVSYTMRAADLSALAELQHEDLGLGDVVRVYDQELDIDIETRILRWQYSVDRPWDTELELSSTQPGLEDLISKLDDTATGLEQADYVGRSELQEIMIFNYLINSRADQGFAGWVNNGWVVDNQGYSGPASFRCDGQYGVSKVLSQQVWPAHRDAYTLSFRVATQDLRPGPAARVGVEVVIRYKDGTSETKFLSLL
;
A
#
# COMPACT_ATOMS: atom_id res chain seq x y z
N MET A 1 6.59 -21.67 13.81
CA MET A 1 6.86 -22.28 15.13
C MET A 1 8.35 -22.27 15.38
N ARG A 2 8.76 -21.84 16.56
CA ARG A 2 10.16 -21.83 17.01
C ARG A 2 10.22 -22.55 18.36
N SER A 3 11.24 -23.35 18.60
CA SER A 3 11.48 -23.97 19.90
C SER A 3 12.91 -23.75 20.33
N GLY A 4 13.14 -23.66 21.64
CA GLY A 4 14.45 -23.33 22.17
C GLY A 4 14.53 -23.52 23.68
N ARG A 5 15.61 -23.00 24.27
CA ARG A 5 15.76 -22.86 25.72
C ARG A 5 16.04 -21.40 26.05
N ASP A 6 15.48 -20.91 27.14
CA ASP A 6 15.79 -19.59 27.68
C ASP A 6 17.16 -19.59 28.40
N GLU A 7 17.58 -18.43 28.88
CA GLU A 7 18.85 -18.24 29.61
C GLU A 7 18.94 -19.09 30.89
N ASP A 8 17.79 -19.45 31.47
CA ASP A 8 17.67 -20.34 32.63
C ASP A 8 17.63 -21.84 32.25
N GLY A 9 17.73 -22.16 30.96
CA GLY A 9 17.71 -23.52 30.42
C GLY A 9 16.32 -24.16 30.33
N LYS A 10 15.23 -23.43 30.62
CA LYS A 10 13.85 -23.91 30.46
C LYS A 10 13.51 -23.98 28.98
N ARG A 11 12.80 -25.04 28.59
CA ARG A 11 12.35 -25.22 27.20
C ARG A 11 11.18 -24.30 26.92
N PHE A 12 11.17 -23.67 25.75
CA PHE A 12 10.04 -22.92 25.25
C PHE A 12 9.66 -23.35 23.83
N ILE A 13 8.40 -23.14 23.51
CA ILE A 13 7.84 -23.24 22.16
C ILE A 13 7.08 -21.94 21.90
N GLU A 14 7.41 -21.28 20.81
CA GLU A 14 6.78 -20.08 20.32
C GLU A 14 6.01 -20.43 19.04
N VAL A 15 4.72 -20.12 19.04
CA VAL A 15 3.83 -20.38 17.91
C VAL A 15 3.31 -19.04 17.41
N HIS A 16 3.44 -18.82 16.11
CA HIS A 16 2.83 -17.69 15.41
C HIS A 16 1.70 -18.25 14.55
N CYS A 17 0.51 -17.72 14.73
CA CYS A 17 -0.66 -18.04 13.94
C CYS A 17 -1.20 -16.74 13.34
N GLU A 18 -1.45 -16.75 12.04
CA GLU A 18 -2.15 -15.68 11.36
C GLU A 18 -3.63 -16.02 11.20
N ALA A 19 -4.45 -15.02 10.88
CA ALA A 19 -5.86 -15.24 10.63
C ALA A 19 -6.06 -16.07 9.36
N GLU A 20 -7.05 -16.96 9.36
CA GLU A 20 -7.32 -17.87 8.24
C GLU A 20 -7.55 -17.16 6.89
N TRP A 21 -8.04 -15.91 6.91
CA TRP A 21 -8.26 -15.17 5.66
C TRP A 21 -6.96 -14.85 4.92
N TYR A 22 -5.79 -14.89 5.56
CA TYR A 22 -4.51 -14.77 4.87
C TYR A 22 -4.29 -15.90 3.85
N ASP A 23 -4.92 -17.07 4.03
CA ASP A 23 -4.84 -18.18 3.08
C ASP A 23 -5.47 -17.85 1.73
N LEU A 24 -6.31 -16.81 1.64
CA LEU A 24 -6.81 -16.29 0.36
C LEU A 24 -5.68 -15.83 -0.58
N MET A 25 -4.50 -15.51 -0.04
CA MET A 25 -3.31 -15.24 -0.85
C MET A 25 -2.79 -16.46 -1.60
N PHE A 26 -3.03 -17.67 -1.08
CA PHE A 26 -2.53 -18.92 -1.65
C PHE A 26 -3.60 -19.70 -2.42
N ALA A 27 -4.80 -19.15 -2.54
CA ALA A 27 -5.88 -19.75 -3.30
C ALA A 27 -5.58 -19.79 -4.81
N ASP A 28 -6.25 -20.69 -5.52
CA ASP A 28 -6.14 -20.83 -6.97
C ASP A 28 -6.38 -19.49 -7.69
N PRO A 29 -5.77 -19.29 -8.88
CA PRO A 29 -5.89 -18.06 -9.66
C PRO A 29 -7.34 -17.57 -9.84
N LEU A 30 -7.47 -16.27 -10.09
CA LEU A 30 -8.75 -15.61 -10.26
C LEU A 30 -9.55 -16.25 -11.41
N PRO A 31 -10.81 -16.67 -11.18
CA PRO A 31 -11.63 -17.28 -12.22
C PRO A 31 -12.12 -16.25 -13.26
N VAL A 32 -12.18 -14.98 -12.86
CA VAL A 32 -12.57 -13.82 -13.66
C VAL A 32 -11.64 -12.69 -13.23
N SER A 33 -11.15 -11.90 -14.19
CA SER A 33 -10.20 -10.81 -13.95
C SER A 33 -10.69 -9.46 -14.50
N GLN A 34 -11.87 -9.42 -15.12
CA GLN A 34 -12.45 -8.22 -15.72
C GLN A 34 -13.94 -8.13 -15.44
N TRP A 35 -14.38 -6.95 -15.00
CA TRP A 35 -15.77 -6.62 -14.73
C TRP A 35 -16.10 -5.24 -15.29
N GLN A 36 -17.25 -5.13 -15.94
CA GLN A 36 -17.77 -3.88 -16.48
C GLN A 36 -19.13 -3.60 -15.85
N ASP A 37 -19.35 -2.37 -15.39
CA ASP A 37 -20.58 -1.91 -14.74
C ASP A 37 -21.10 -2.90 -13.68
N ALA A 38 -20.20 -3.43 -12.86
CA ALA A 38 -20.50 -4.49 -11.90
C ALA A 38 -20.75 -3.95 -10.50
N LEU A 39 -21.56 -4.66 -9.72
CA LEU A 39 -21.70 -4.42 -8.28
C LEU A 39 -20.52 -5.06 -7.54
N ALA A 40 -20.06 -4.44 -6.45
CA ALA A 40 -19.02 -5.00 -5.59
C ALA A 40 -19.37 -6.42 -5.11
N SER A 41 -20.64 -6.68 -4.79
CA SER A 41 -21.11 -8.00 -4.38
C SER A 41 -20.87 -9.09 -5.43
N THR A 42 -21.00 -8.76 -6.71
CA THR A 42 -20.74 -9.69 -7.81
C THR A 42 -19.25 -9.97 -7.92
N VAL A 43 -18.43 -8.92 -7.91
CA VAL A 43 -16.97 -9.02 -8.02
C VAL A 43 -16.38 -9.81 -6.84
N LEU A 44 -16.81 -9.53 -5.61
CA LEU A 44 -16.42 -10.29 -4.42
C LEU A 44 -16.82 -11.77 -4.55
N GLY A 45 -18.01 -12.05 -5.06
CA GLY A 45 -18.48 -13.43 -5.26
C GLY A 45 -17.60 -14.20 -6.24
N ASP A 46 -17.22 -13.57 -7.35
CA ASP A 46 -16.33 -14.16 -8.35
C ASP A 46 -14.92 -14.37 -7.78
N ILE A 47 -14.36 -13.38 -7.08
CA ILE A 47 -13.03 -13.48 -6.44
C ILE A 47 -13.01 -14.60 -5.39
N LEU A 48 -14.08 -14.79 -4.61
CA LEU A 48 -14.13 -15.80 -3.55
C LEU A 48 -14.49 -17.21 -4.04
N LYS A 49 -14.96 -17.35 -5.28
CA LYS A 49 -15.44 -18.62 -5.84
C LYS A 49 -14.40 -19.75 -5.75
N GLY A 50 -14.70 -20.79 -4.97
CA GLY A 50 -13.82 -21.96 -4.80
C GLY A 50 -12.81 -21.85 -3.66
N THR A 51 -12.79 -20.75 -2.89
CA THR A 51 -11.92 -20.63 -1.69
C THR A 51 -12.53 -21.19 -0.41
N GLY A 52 -13.83 -21.50 -0.42
CA GLY A 52 -14.59 -21.78 0.80
C GLY A 52 -15.03 -20.53 1.59
N TRP A 53 -14.59 -19.34 1.17
CA TRP A 53 -15.10 -18.06 1.66
C TRP A 53 -16.32 -17.60 0.84
N GLN A 54 -17.18 -16.79 1.46
CA GLN A 54 -18.42 -16.28 0.85
C GLN A 54 -18.55 -14.78 1.01
N VAL A 55 -19.40 -14.17 0.18
CA VAL A 55 -19.74 -12.75 0.31
C VAL A 55 -20.62 -12.56 1.55
N GLY A 56 -20.23 -11.63 2.43
CA GLY A 56 -21.02 -11.18 3.56
C GLY A 56 -21.91 -9.99 3.18
N THR A 57 -21.99 -8.99 4.05
CA THR A 57 -22.78 -7.78 3.79
C THR A 57 -22.03 -6.85 2.85
N VAL A 58 -22.72 -6.32 1.83
CA VAL A 58 -22.17 -5.31 0.92
C VAL A 58 -23.09 -4.09 0.95
N GLU A 59 -22.63 -3.02 1.61
CA GLU A 59 -23.42 -1.78 1.77
C GLU A 59 -23.32 -0.85 0.57
N ILE A 60 -22.30 -1.03 -0.26
CA ILE A 60 -22.00 -0.18 -1.40
C ILE A 60 -22.69 -0.74 -2.65
N THR A 61 -23.63 0.02 -3.17
CA THR A 61 -24.48 -0.37 -4.32
C THR A 61 -24.05 0.27 -5.65
N ALA A 62 -23.00 1.09 -5.62
CA ALA A 62 -22.45 1.70 -6.83
C ALA A 62 -21.90 0.63 -7.78
N ARG A 63 -22.09 0.85 -9.08
CA ARG A 63 -21.50 0.01 -10.13
C ARG A 63 -20.22 0.65 -10.66
N ARG A 64 -19.18 -0.16 -10.84
CA ARG A 64 -17.86 0.28 -11.34
C ARG A 64 -17.24 -0.80 -12.21
N ASN A 65 -16.19 -0.41 -12.93
CA ASN A 65 -15.36 -1.31 -13.70
C ASN A 65 -14.17 -1.74 -12.86
N LEU A 66 -13.71 -2.97 -13.03
CA LEU A 66 -12.47 -3.44 -12.43
C LEU A 66 -11.76 -4.36 -13.41
N GLN A 67 -10.46 -4.16 -13.57
CA GLN A 67 -9.60 -5.06 -14.31
C GLN A 67 -8.39 -5.38 -13.44
N LEU A 68 -8.16 -6.67 -13.22
CA LEU A 68 -7.07 -7.22 -12.41
C LEU A 68 -6.10 -7.98 -13.31
N ASP A 69 -4.84 -8.06 -12.89
CA ASP A 69 -3.87 -8.93 -13.55
C ASP A 69 -4.03 -10.37 -13.01
N GLU A 70 -4.67 -11.23 -13.80
CA GLU A 70 -4.95 -12.64 -13.47
C GLU A 70 -3.70 -13.47 -13.17
N LYS A 71 -2.51 -13.04 -13.61
CA LYS A 71 -1.25 -13.79 -13.46
C LYS A 71 -0.44 -13.36 -12.24
N LEU A 72 -0.71 -12.17 -11.72
CA LEU A 72 0.12 -11.54 -10.68
C LEU A 72 -0.66 -11.29 -9.38
N MET A 73 -1.98 -11.11 -9.44
CA MET A 73 -2.79 -10.82 -8.26
C MET A 73 -3.36 -12.09 -7.63
N ASN A 74 -3.08 -12.25 -6.34
CA ASN A 74 -3.79 -13.24 -5.53
C ASN A 74 -5.16 -12.73 -5.08
N ARG A 75 -6.00 -13.62 -4.52
CA ARG A 75 -7.38 -13.25 -4.16
C ARG A 75 -7.44 -12.22 -3.05
N LEU A 76 -6.54 -12.25 -2.08
CA LEU A 76 -6.50 -11.25 -1.02
C LEU A 76 -6.17 -9.85 -1.56
N GLN A 77 -5.22 -9.74 -2.49
CA GLN A 77 -4.93 -8.50 -3.20
C GLN A 77 -6.14 -8.03 -4.03
N ALA A 78 -6.78 -8.94 -4.75
CA ALA A 78 -7.99 -8.64 -5.52
C ALA A 78 -9.12 -8.08 -4.64
N LEU A 79 -9.33 -8.64 -3.44
CA LEU A 79 -10.33 -8.13 -2.49
C LEU A 79 -9.99 -6.70 -2.04
N ARG A 80 -8.70 -6.40 -1.76
CA ARG A 80 -8.25 -5.05 -1.41
C ARG A 80 -8.51 -4.07 -2.55
N GLN A 81 -8.26 -4.48 -3.80
CA GLN A 81 -8.57 -3.66 -4.97
C GLN A 81 -10.07 -3.36 -5.09
N VAL A 82 -10.95 -4.30 -4.71
CA VAL A 82 -12.40 -4.02 -4.67
C VAL A 82 -12.71 -2.90 -3.68
N ALA A 83 -12.12 -2.91 -2.49
CA ALA A 83 -12.37 -1.86 -1.50
C ALA A 83 -11.79 -0.49 -1.90
N GLU A 84 -10.65 -0.48 -2.60
CA GLU A 84 -10.11 0.73 -3.21
C GLU A 84 -11.06 1.25 -4.29
N VAL A 85 -11.37 0.42 -5.30
CA VAL A 85 -12.15 0.82 -6.47
C VAL A 85 -13.58 1.15 -6.12
N TRP A 86 -14.26 0.49 -5.17
CA TRP A 86 -15.63 0.86 -4.77
C TRP A 86 -15.68 1.86 -3.61
N GLY A 87 -14.55 2.06 -2.92
CA GLY A 87 -14.51 2.66 -1.59
C GLY A 87 -15.03 1.69 -0.52
N GLY A 88 -14.92 2.10 0.74
CA GLY A 88 -15.36 1.32 1.89
C GLY A 88 -14.23 0.52 2.54
N GLU A 89 -14.61 -0.35 3.47
CA GLU A 89 -13.71 -1.13 4.30
C GLU A 89 -14.11 -2.61 4.27
N LEU A 90 -13.12 -3.48 4.13
CA LEU A 90 -13.33 -4.92 4.18
C LEU A 90 -13.44 -5.40 5.62
N GLN A 91 -14.43 -6.26 5.89
CA GLN A 91 -14.53 -7.00 7.14
C GLN A 91 -14.47 -8.50 6.84
N PHE A 92 -13.46 -9.16 7.41
CA PHE A 92 -13.31 -10.61 7.36
C PHE A 92 -13.88 -11.24 8.63
N ASP A 93 -14.93 -12.06 8.49
CA ASP A 93 -15.45 -12.90 9.57
C ASP A 93 -14.89 -14.31 9.39
N THR A 94 -13.81 -14.62 10.11
CA THR A 94 -13.15 -15.94 10.03
C THR A 94 -14.06 -17.07 10.49
N ALA A 95 -14.91 -16.85 11.49
CA ALA A 95 -15.79 -17.90 12.01
C ALA A 95 -16.86 -18.29 10.98
N LYS A 96 -17.39 -17.32 10.23
CA LYS A 96 -18.36 -17.56 9.15
C LYS A 96 -17.72 -17.76 7.78
N ARG A 97 -16.41 -17.51 7.66
CA ARG A 97 -15.65 -17.38 6.41
C ARG A 97 -16.34 -16.45 5.42
N THR A 98 -16.74 -15.27 5.87
CA THR A 98 -17.34 -14.26 5.01
C THR A 98 -16.47 -13.02 4.86
N VAL A 99 -16.55 -12.39 3.69
CA VAL A 99 -15.94 -11.09 3.40
C VAL A 99 -17.04 -10.08 3.09
N SER A 100 -17.14 -9.05 3.91
CA SER A 100 -18.10 -7.95 3.76
C SER A 100 -17.39 -6.69 3.24
N LEU A 101 -18.11 -5.85 2.50
CA LEU A 101 -17.66 -4.51 2.11
C LEU A 101 -18.63 -3.48 2.69
N LEU A 102 -18.18 -2.80 3.74
CA LEU A 102 -18.98 -1.85 4.52
C LEU A 102 -18.54 -0.42 4.22
N GLN A 103 -19.42 0.56 4.45
CA GLN A 103 -18.99 1.97 4.41
C GLN A 103 -17.96 2.27 5.51
N GLN A 104 -18.11 1.60 6.66
CA GLN A 104 -17.22 1.69 7.80
C GLN A 104 -17.31 0.40 8.63
N VAL A 105 -16.17 -0.17 9.00
CA VAL A 105 -16.07 -1.25 9.99
C VAL A 105 -16.07 -0.68 11.40
N GLY A 106 -16.80 -1.34 12.29
CA GLY A 106 -16.97 -0.91 13.68
C GLY A 106 -18.12 0.09 13.86
N ARG A 107 -18.45 0.33 15.13
CA ARG A 107 -19.56 1.17 15.58
C ARG A 107 -19.19 2.65 15.45
N LYS A 108 -20.12 3.44 14.91
CA LYS A 108 -19.95 4.88 14.63
C LYS A 108 -20.12 5.76 15.87
N THR A 109 -20.82 5.28 16.89
CA THR A 109 -20.98 5.97 18.16
C THR A 109 -19.90 5.52 19.13
N PRO A 110 -19.37 6.41 20.00
CA PRO A 110 -18.40 6.03 21.02
C PRO A 110 -18.87 4.83 21.85
N VAL A 111 -18.12 3.73 21.80
CA VAL A 111 -18.45 2.49 22.51
C VAL A 111 -17.87 2.47 23.93
N ALA A 112 -16.78 3.20 24.12
CA ALA A 112 -16.07 3.33 25.38
C ALA A 112 -15.39 4.70 25.48
N ALA A 113 -15.08 5.11 26.70
CA ALA A 113 -14.30 6.30 27.00
C ALA A 113 -13.01 5.93 27.73
N PHE A 114 -11.86 6.34 27.17
CA PHE A 114 -10.55 6.23 27.79
C PHE A 114 -10.21 7.56 28.47
N VAL A 115 -10.22 7.52 29.80
CA VAL A 115 -10.11 8.72 30.62
C VAL A 115 -8.84 8.65 31.48
N TYR A 116 -8.07 9.74 31.49
CA TYR A 116 -6.94 9.92 32.40
C TYR A 116 -7.38 9.68 33.86
N ARG A 117 -6.57 8.92 34.62
CA ARG A 117 -6.87 8.43 35.99
C ARG A 117 -8.03 7.43 36.13
N LYS A 118 -8.67 6.99 35.03
CA LYS A 118 -9.61 5.84 35.01
C LYS A 118 -8.92 4.63 34.38
N ASN A 119 -9.03 4.48 33.07
CA ASN A 119 -8.59 3.33 32.28
C ASN A 119 -7.46 3.66 31.30
N LEU A 120 -7.10 4.94 31.14
CA LEU A 120 -5.96 5.37 30.33
C LEU A 120 -4.67 5.28 31.15
N ARG A 121 -3.73 4.43 30.73
CA ARG A 121 -2.42 4.25 31.41
C ARG A 121 -1.33 5.12 30.81
N ASN A 122 -1.33 5.25 29.49
CA ASN A 122 -0.40 6.05 28.74
C ASN A 122 -1.10 6.56 27.48
N ILE A 123 -0.81 7.79 27.08
CA ILE A 123 -1.14 8.32 25.77
C ILE A 123 0.09 9.00 25.18
N GLN A 124 0.37 8.69 23.91
CA GLN A 124 1.37 9.34 23.10
C GLN A 124 0.66 9.95 21.89
N ARG A 125 0.85 11.26 21.72
CA ARG A 125 0.38 12.02 20.56
C ARG A 125 1.56 12.21 19.61
N GLU A 126 1.45 11.69 18.40
CA GLU A 126 2.41 11.91 17.33
C GLU A 126 1.81 12.88 16.31
N VAL A 127 2.59 13.88 15.91
CA VAL A 127 2.19 14.89 14.93
C VAL A 127 3.13 14.79 13.73
N ASP A 128 2.64 14.18 12.67
CA ASP A 128 3.34 14.06 11.40
C ASP A 128 3.02 15.26 10.49
N THR A 129 4.08 15.90 10.00
CA THR A 129 4.00 16.99 9.02
C THR A 129 4.73 16.65 7.72
N LEU A 130 5.28 15.44 7.55
CA LEU A 130 6.07 15.05 6.38
C LEU A 130 5.29 15.18 5.07
N ASN A 131 3.98 14.98 5.10
CA ASN A 131 3.11 15.05 3.93
C ASN A 131 2.18 16.27 3.91
N LEU A 132 2.45 17.28 4.75
CA LEU A 132 1.65 18.51 4.79
C LEU A 132 1.88 19.35 3.53
N ILE A 133 0.81 19.71 2.83
CA ILE A 133 0.83 20.51 1.60
C ILE A 133 0.18 21.87 1.85
N THR A 134 0.92 22.95 1.59
CA THR A 134 0.44 24.33 1.74
C THR A 134 0.11 25.00 0.41
N ARG A 135 0.49 24.39 -0.73
CA ARG A 135 0.14 24.86 -2.07
C ARG A 135 -0.28 23.70 -2.98
N LEU A 136 -1.44 23.78 -3.60
CA LEU A 136 -2.00 22.73 -4.46
C LEU A 136 -2.23 23.24 -5.88
N TYR A 137 -1.67 22.55 -6.87
CA TYR A 137 -1.86 22.79 -8.31
C TYR A 137 -2.83 21.76 -8.89
N PRO A 138 -4.12 22.11 -9.08
CA PRO A 138 -5.07 21.20 -9.68
C PRO A 138 -5.10 21.30 -11.21
N TYR A 139 -5.13 20.14 -11.86
CA TYR A 139 -5.25 19.99 -13.30
C TYR A 139 -6.46 19.13 -13.66
N GLY A 140 -7.27 19.60 -14.60
CA GLY A 140 -8.41 18.87 -15.15
C GLY A 140 -8.16 18.37 -16.57
N ALA A 141 -9.24 17.97 -17.23
CA ALA A 141 -9.22 17.43 -18.59
C ALA A 141 -8.44 18.32 -19.56
N LYS A 142 -7.58 17.72 -20.40
CA LYS A 142 -6.84 18.44 -21.44
C LYS A 142 -6.00 19.62 -20.90
N GLY A 143 -5.50 19.51 -19.66
CA GLY A 143 -4.68 20.53 -19.03
C GLY A 143 -5.45 21.72 -18.48
N LEU A 144 -6.76 21.57 -18.23
CA LEU A 144 -7.60 22.59 -17.60
C LEU A 144 -6.99 23.05 -16.26
N THR A 145 -6.86 24.36 -16.04
CA THR A 145 -6.40 24.94 -14.77
C THR A 145 -7.54 25.68 -14.07
N ILE A 146 -7.32 26.05 -12.81
CA ILE A 146 -8.28 26.86 -12.03
C ILE A 146 -8.12 28.37 -12.23
N GLU A 147 -7.20 28.84 -13.08
CA GLU A 147 -6.87 30.27 -13.22
C GLU A 147 -8.10 31.12 -13.53
N ALA A 148 -8.97 30.63 -14.42
CA ALA A 148 -10.23 31.30 -14.77
C ALA A 148 -11.20 31.44 -13.58
N ALA A 149 -11.18 30.49 -12.64
CA ALA A 149 -11.99 30.49 -11.43
C ALA A 149 -11.25 31.08 -10.20
N ASN A 150 -10.00 31.50 -10.37
CA ASN A 150 -9.10 31.85 -9.27
C ASN A 150 -8.26 33.10 -9.55
N ASN A 151 -8.87 34.13 -10.17
CA ASN A 151 -8.23 35.43 -10.40
C ASN A 151 -6.88 35.35 -11.13
N GLY A 152 -6.73 34.40 -12.06
CA GLY A 152 -5.49 34.18 -12.80
C GLY A 152 -4.41 33.41 -12.05
N VAL A 153 -4.69 32.88 -10.85
CA VAL A 153 -3.73 32.10 -10.05
C VAL A 153 -3.97 30.60 -10.25
N PRO A 154 -2.97 29.81 -10.70
CA PRO A 154 -3.17 28.39 -11.04
C PRO A 154 -3.16 27.43 -9.85
N TYR A 155 -3.07 27.94 -8.61
CA TYR A 155 -2.95 27.13 -7.40
C TYR A 155 -3.78 27.69 -6.25
N LEU A 156 -4.04 26.85 -5.25
CA LEU A 156 -4.64 27.21 -3.97
C LEU A 156 -3.59 27.14 -2.87
N GLU A 157 -3.76 27.94 -1.82
CA GLU A 157 -2.83 27.98 -0.67
C GLU A 157 -3.56 27.93 0.67
N ASP A 158 -2.93 27.28 1.65
CA ASP A 158 -3.35 27.28 3.04
C ASP A 158 -2.11 27.21 3.95
N PHE A 159 -1.86 28.29 4.69
CA PHE A 159 -0.71 28.45 5.59
C PHE A 159 -1.10 28.45 7.07
N ARG A 160 -2.30 27.98 7.44
CA ARG A 160 -2.79 28.04 8.82
C ARG A 160 -1.90 27.30 9.82
N TYR A 161 -1.19 26.25 9.39
CA TYR A 161 -0.35 25.39 10.25
C TYR A 161 1.15 25.59 10.05
N THR A 162 1.58 26.11 8.90
CA THR A 162 2.99 26.42 8.63
C THR A 162 3.11 27.50 7.57
N THR A 163 4.16 28.30 7.65
CA THR A 163 4.48 29.35 6.68
C THR A 163 5.34 28.86 5.51
N ARG A 164 5.83 27.61 5.56
CA ARG A 164 6.66 27.03 4.49
C ARG A 164 5.80 26.64 3.29
N ILE A 165 6.27 26.96 2.09
CA ILE A 165 5.65 26.51 0.85
C ILE A 165 6.01 25.05 0.62
N ARG A 166 4.99 24.20 0.53
CA ARG A 166 5.06 22.75 0.27
C ARG A 166 4.05 22.45 -0.81
N ALA A 167 4.54 22.32 -2.04
CA ALA A 167 3.71 22.26 -3.22
C ALA A 167 3.44 20.81 -3.64
N ALA A 168 2.21 20.53 -4.06
CA ALA A 168 1.84 19.31 -4.76
C ALA A 168 0.92 19.62 -5.94
N ALA A 169 0.84 18.68 -6.89
CA ALA A 169 -0.08 18.74 -8.01
C ALA A 169 -1.06 17.57 -7.93
N ILE A 170 -2.31 17.80 -8.32
CA ILE A 170 -3.32 16.76 -8.50
C ILE A 170 -3.87 16.86 -9.91
N LYS A 171 -4.20 15.73 -10.51
CA LYS A 171 -4.81 15.66 -11.83
C LYS A 171 -6.08 14.85 -11.76
N ASP A 172 -7.14 15.34 -12.38
CA ASP A 172 -8.40 14.62 -12.51
C ASP A 172 -9.10 15.02 -13.82
N ASP A 173 -8.95 14.16 -14.83
CA ASP A 173 -9.43 14.42 -16.19
C ASP A 173 -10.97 14.44 -16.31
N ARG A 174 -11.73 14.17 -15.23
CA ARG A 174 -13.20 14.31 -15.24
C ARG A 174 -13.66 15.75 -15.13
N PHE A 175 -12.83 16.60 -14.52
CA PHE A 175 -13.16 18.00 -14.38
C PHE A 175 -12.89 18.74 -15.68
N THR A 176 -13.98 19.15 -16.33
CA THR A 176 -13.97 19.97 -17.55
C THR A 176 -14.31 21.43 -17.28
N ASN A 177 -14.63 21.77 -16.02
CA ASN A 177 -15.03 23.11 -15.58
C ASN A 177 -14.07 23.63 -14.47
N PRO A 178 -13.42 24.81 -14.66
CA PRO A 178 -12.48 25.38 -13.70
C PRO A 178 -13.04 25.64 -12.30
N TRP A 179 -14.32 25.99 -12.18
CA TRP A 179 -14.95 26.29 -10.89
C TRP A 179 -15.17 25.03 -10.05
N HIS A 180 -15.62 23.94 -10.68
CA HIS A 180 -15.78 22.65 -10.00
C HIS A 180 -14.41 22.05 -9.61
N LEU A 181 -13.41 22.19 -10.49
CA LEU A 181 -12.04 21.77 -10.19
C LEU A 181 -11.47 22.53 -8.98
N LYS A 182 -11.72 23.84 -8.91
CA LYS A 182 -11.32 24.68 -7.78
C LYS A 182 -11.99 24.27 -6.48
N GLU A 183 -13.30 24.04 -6.49
CA GLU A 183 -14.05 23.59 -5.31
C GLU A 183 -13.46 22.27 -4.78
N LYS A 184 -13.25 21.29 -5.67
CA LYS A 184 -12.68 20.01 -5.29
C LYS A 184 -11.25 20.14 -4.74
N ALA A 185 -10.42 20.94 -5.41
CA ALA A 185 -9.05 21.20 -4.97
C ALA A 185 -9.03 21.89 -3.60
N GLN A 186 -10.01 22.74 -3.30
CA GLN A 186 -10.12 23.40 -2.01
C GLN A 186 -10.50 22.43 -0.89
N GLU A 187 -11.40 21.46 -1.15
CA GLU A 187 -11.70 20.37 -0.21
C GLU A 187 -10.45 19.55 0.11
N ILE A 188 -9.69 19.17 -0.92
CA ILE A 188 -8.47 18.37 -0.78
C ILE A 188 -7.42 19.16 0.01
N LEU A 189 -7.15 20.42 -0.38
CA LEU A 189 -6.20 21.28 0.32
C LEU A 189 -6.58 21.47 1.79
N ALA A 190 -7.86 21.60 2.11
CA ALA A 190 -8.33 21.73 3.50
C ALA A 190 -8.05 20.49 4.35
N GLN A 191 -7.85 19.32 3.74
CA GLN A 191 -7.46 18.08 4.42
C GLN A 191 -5.94 17.95 4.51
N VAL A 192 -5.22 18.16 3.40
CA VAL A 192 -3.76 17.91 3.33
C VAL A 192 -2.89 19.04 3.88
N SER A 193 -3.45 20.22 4.13
CA SER A 193 -2.75 21.38 4.73
C SER A 193 -2.62 21.30 6.25
N LYS A 194 -3.22 20.30 6.87
CA LYS A 194 -3.20 20.08 8.31
C LYS A 194 -2.18 19.00 8.68
N PRO A 195 -1.50 19.11 9.84
CA PRO A 195 -0.68 18.03 10.38
C PRO A 195 -1.53 16.80 10.66
N ARG A 196 -1.01 15.63 10.29
CA ARG A 196 -1.61 14.35 10.67
C ARG A 196 -1.29 14.10 12.13
N VAL A 197 -2.31 13.80 12.92
CA VAL A 197 -2.17 13.54 14.36
C VAL A 197 -2.64 12.13 14.62
N SER A 198 -1.76 11.26 15.11
CA SER A 198 -2.10 9.92 15.58
C SER A 198 -1.94 9.84 17.10
N TYR A 199 -2.68 8.91 17.70
CA TYR A 199 -2.59 8.64 19.14
C TYR A 199 -2.34 7.16 19.35
N THR A 200 -1.25 6.84 20.03
CA THR A 200 -0.99 5.50 20.54
C THR A 200 -1.25 5.54 22.04
N MET A 201 -2.05 4.62 22.55
CA MET A 201 -2.33 4.57 23.97
C MET A 201 -2.29 3.15 24.52
N ARG A 202 -2.00 3.06 25.81
CA ARG A 202 -2.21 1.83 26.58
C ARG A 202 -3.36 2.06 27.52
N ALA A 203 -4.31 1.14 27.48
CA ALA A 203 -5.51 1.22 28.28
C ALA A 203 -5.84 -0.14 28.88
N ALA A 204 -6.50 -0.11 30.03
CA ALA A 204 -7.11 -1.30 30.58
C ALA A 204 -8.44 -1.55 29.86
N ASP A 205 -8.60 -2.76 29.31
CA ASP A 205 -9.91 -3.23 28.88
C ASP A 205 -10.77 -3.50 30.12
N LEU A 206 -11.86 -2.74 30.26
CA LEU A 206 -12.79 -2.87 31.37
C LEU A 206 -14.01 -3.72 31.02
N SER A 207 -14.16 -4.17 29.77
CA SER A 207 -15.31 -4.97 29.32
C SER A 207 -15.46 -6.29 30.08
N ALA A 208 -14.36 -6.82 30.61
CA ALA A 208 -14.33 -8.01 31.44
C ALA A 208 -14.88 -7.82 32.87
N LEU A 209 -15.04 -6.57 33.33
CA LEU A 209 -15.60 -6.27 34.65
C LEU A 209 -17.13 -6.28 34.61
N ALA A 210 -17.74 -6.82 35.67
CA ALA A 210 -19.19 -6.70 35.87
C ALA A 210 -19.61 -5.22 35.82
N GLU A 211 -20.78 -4.93 35.22
CA GLU A 211 -21.31 -3.58 34.98
C GLU A 211 -20.66 -2.79 33.84
N LEU A 212 -19.45 -3.16 33.38
CA LEU A 212 -18.74 -2.49 32.27
C LEU A 212 -18.68 -3.30 30.98
N GLN A 213 -19.43 -4.40 30.90
CA GLN A 213 -19.57 -5.27 29.72
C GLN A 213 -20.03 -4.54 28.45
N HIS A 214 -20.67 -3.38 28.61
CA HIS A 214 -21.11 -2.55 27.50
C HIS A 214 -19.97 -1.76 26.85
N GLU A 215 -18.81 -1.63 27.51
CA GLU A 215 -17.57 -1.07 26.96
C GLU A 215 -16.79 -2.11 26.13
N ASP A 216 -17.45 -3.14 25.60
CA ASP A 216 -16.86 -4.11 24.66
C ASP A 216 -16.25 -3.39 23.46
N LEU A 217 -15.03 -3.76 23.09
CA LEU A 217 -14.22 -3.08 22.07
C LEU A 217 -14.12 -3.94 20.81
N GLY A 218 -13.95 -3.28 19.67
CA GLY A 218 -13.78 -3.90 18.37
C GLY A 218 -12.88 -3.06 17.48
N LEU A 219 -12.19 -3.73 16.55
CA LEU A 219 -11.42 -3.03 15.52
C LEU A 219 -12.35 -2.13 14.70
N GLY A 220 -11.94 -0.87 14.48
CA GLY A 220 -12.72 0.13 13.74
C GLY A 220 -13.77 0.89 14.55
N ASP A 221 -14.07 0.47 15.79
CA ASP A 221 -15.02 1.18 16.66
C ASP A 221 -14.53 2.59 16.99
N VAL A 222 -15.50 3.52 17.12
CA VAL A 222 -15.27 4.85 17.64
C VAL A 222 -15.18 4.80 19.17
N VAL A 223 -14.19 5.47 19.74
CA VAL A 223 -13.97 5.64 21.18
C VAL A 223 -13.68 7.10 21.49
N ARG A 224 -14.02 7.53 22.71
CA ARG A 224 -13.67 8.86 23.21
C ARG A 224 -12.40 8.79 24.04
N VAL A 225 -11.48 9.72 23.85
CA VAL A 225 -10.28 9.87 24.66
C VAL A 225 -10.32 11.22 25.35
N TYR A 226 -10.19 11.19 26.67
CA TYR A 226 -10.23 12.39 27.51
C TYR A 226 -9.05 12.44 28.47
N ASP A 227 -8.20 13.45 28.28
CA ASP A 227 -7.10 13.80 29.17
C ASP A 227 -7.14 15.30 29.44
N GLN A 228 -7.59 15.67 30.64
CA GLN A 228 -7.73 17.08 31.04
C GLN A 228 -6.37 17.78 31.19
N GLU A 229 -5.31 17.07 31.58
CA GLU A 229 -4.00 17.69 31.81
C GLU A 229 -3.27 17.98 30.48
N LEU A 230 -3.53 17.17 29.45
CA LEU A 230 -2.99 17.34 28.11
C LEU A 230 -3.92 18.09 27.14
N ASP A 231 -5.09 18.55 27.61
CA ASP A 231 -6.14 19.21 26.80
C ASP A 231 -6.57 18.35 25.60
N ILE A 232 -6.75 17.05 25.83
CA ILE A 232 -7.20 16.08 24.83
C ILE A 232 -8.67 15.73 25.13
N ASP A 233 -9.56 16.08 24.23
CA ASP A 233 -10.94 15.59 24.20
C ASP A 233 -11.31 15.30 22.75
N ILE A 234 -11.21 14.02 22.36
CA ILE A 234 -11.36 13.60 20.97
C ILE A 234 -12.20 12.33 20.87
N GLU A 235 -12.88 12.18 19.75
CA GLU A 235 -13.48 10.93 19.31
C GLU A 235 -12.67 10.39 18.12
N THR A 236 -12.21 9.16 18.20
CA THR A 236 -11.37 8.54 17.18
C THR A 236 -11.60 7.03 17.09
N ARG A 237 -11.13 6.41 16.03
CA ARG A 237 -11.35 4.99 15.73
C ARG A 237 -10.17 4.12 16.17
N ILE A 238 -10.45 2.90 16.60
CA ILE A 238 -9.40 1.90 16.88
C ILE A 238 -8.85 1.35 15.55
N LEU A 239 -7.58 1.63 15.22
CA LEU A 239 -6.90 1.11 14.03
C LEU A 239 -6.14 -0.18 14.28
N ARG A 240 -5.56 -0.30 15.48
CA ARG A 240 -4.82 -1.48 15.88
C ARG A 240 -5.15 -1.80 17.31
N TRP A 241 -5.30 -3.09 17.57
CA TRP A 241 -5.54 -3.61 18.89
C TRP A 241 -4.59 -4.78 19.14
N GLN A 242 -3.75 -4.61 20.16
CA GLN A 242 -2.85 -5.64 20.65
C GLN A 242 -3.15 -5.88 22.11
N TYR A 243 -3.51 -7.11 22.46
CA TYR A 243 -3.82 -7.48 23.84
C TYR A 243 -3.07 -8.74 24.24
N SER A 244 -2.80 -8.84 25.54
CA SER A 244 -2.23 -10.03 26.16
C SER A 244 -3.37 -10.86 26.75
N VAL A 245 -3.43 -12.15 26.38
CA VAL A 245 -4.45 -13.08 26.88
C VAL A 245 -4.26 -13.33 28.39
N ASP A 246 -3.01 -13.39 28.85
CA ASP A 246 -2.64 -13.56 30.26
C ASP A 246 -2.79 -12.27 31.09
N ARG A 247 -2.66 -11.10 30.46
CA ARG A 247 -2.75 -9.78 31.09
C ARG A 247 -3.68 -8.85 30.29
N PRO A 248 -5.01 -9.06 30.33
CA PRO A 248 -5.96 -8.24 29.57
C PRO A 248 -5.90 -6.73 29.89
N TRP A 249 -5.48 -6.39 31.11
CA TRP A 249 -5.27 -5.01 31.54
C TRP A 249 -4.06 -4.32 30.87
N ASP A 250 -3.21 -5.08 30.17
CA ASP A 250 -2.06 -4.60 29.42
C ASP A 250 -2.38 -4.63 27.91
N THR A 251 -3.40 -3.87 27.55
CA THR A 251 -3.86 -3.72 26.16
C THR A 251 -3.31 -2.44 25.56
N GLU A 252 -2.75 -2.56 24.36
CA GLU A 252 -2.23 -1.47 23.56
C GLU A 252 -3.19 -1.20 22.38
N LEU A 253 -3.67 0.03 22.30
CA LEU A 253 -4.58 0.51 21.27
C LEU A 253 -3.89 1.61 20.47
N GLU A 254 -3.85 1.43 19.16
CA GLU A 254 -3.49 2.49 18.24
C GLU A 254 -4.76 3.09 17.67
N LEU A 255 -4.90 4.40 17.82
CA LEU A 255 -6.05 5.13 17.36
C LEU A 255 -5.76 5.87 16.07
N SER A 256 -6.82 6.03 15.29
CA SER A 256 -6.76 6.65 13.98
C SER A 256 -6.29 8.08 14.04
N SER A 257 -5.42 8.42 13.09
CA SER A 257 -5.32 9.80 12.65
C SER A 257 -6.55 10.13 11.82
N THR A 258 -7.38 11.06 12.31
CA THR A 258 -8.62 11.49 11.64
C THR A 258 -8.43 12.10 10.23
N GLN A 259 -7.21 12.13 9.67
CA GLN A 259 -6.91 12.87 8.45
C GLN A 259 -6.21 11.98 7.39
N PRO A 260 -6.86 11.77 6.21
CA PRO A 260 -6.26 11.04 5.10
C PRO A 260 -5.09 11.83 4.49
N GLY A 261 -4.16 11.11 3.87
CA GLY A 261 -3.03 11.68 3.17
C GLY A 261 -3.35 12.23 1.80
N LEU A 262 -2.42 13.00 1.24
CA LEU A 262 -2.49 13.39 -0.17
C LEU A 262 -2.56 12.14 -1.07
N GLU A 263 -1.73 11.13 -0.81
CA GLU A 263 -1.72 9.87 -1.58
C GLU A 263 -3.06 9.14 -1.50
N ASP A 264 -3.63 9.02 -0.29
CA ASP A 264 -4.96 8.42 -0.05
C ASP A 264 -6.12 9.20 -0.72
N LEU A 265 -5.91 10.49 -1.02
CA LEU A 265 -6.89 11.34 -1.69
C LEU A 265 -6.68 11.33 -3.21
N ILE A 266 -5.43 11.22 -3.68
CA ILE A 266 -5.11 11.10 -5.10
C ILE A 266 -5.61 9.77 -5.65
N SER A 267 -5.40 8.65 -4.95
CA SER A 267 -5.91 7.34 -5.39
C SER A 267 -7.44 7.37 -5.62
N LYS A 268 -8.18 8.01 -4.71
CA LYS A 268 -9.63 8.21 -4.84
C LYS A 268 -10.06 9.06 -6.04
N LEU A 269 -9.20 9.99 -6.49
CA LEU A 269 -9.47 10.80 -7.69
C LEU A 269 -9.29 9.96 -8.96
N ASP A 270 -8.23 9.14 -9.01
CA ASP A 270 -7.93 8.26 -10.15
C ASP A 270 -8.99 7.16 -10.32
N ASP A 271 -9.42 6.53 -9.22
CA ASP A 271 -10.41 5.43 -9.22
C ASP A 271 -11.78 5.80 -9.79
N THR A 272 -12.09 7.10 -9.79
CA THR A 272 -13.40 7.56 -10.22
C THR A 272 -13.40 8.09 -11.66
N ALA A 273 -12.24 8.08 -12.35
CA ALA A 273 -12.00 8.52 -13.72
C ALA A 273 -11.79 7.40 -14.75
N THR A 274 -11.48 6.17 -14.35
CA THR A 274 -11.15 5.07 -15.27
C THR A 274 -12.38 4.27 -15.71
N GLY A 275 -13.18 4.92 -16.56
CA GLY A 275 -13.87 4.25 -17.65
C GLY A 275 -13.07 4.44 -18.94
N LEU A 276 -12.37 3.39 -19.38
CA LEU A 276 -11.69 3.21 -20.67
C LEU A 276 -10.30 3.87 -20.88
N GLU A 277 -9.33 2.97 -21.06
CA GLU A 277 -8.04 3.10 -21.78
C GLU A 277 -7.02 4.13 -21.28
N GLN A 278 -6.09 3.69 -20.43
CA GLN A 278 -4.77 3.23 -20.89
C GLN A 278 -4.06 2.49 -19.75
N ALA A 279 -3.52 1.33 -20.10
CA ALA A 279 -2.57 0.59 -19.27
C ALA A 279 -1.34 1.45 -18.96
N ASP A 280 -0.87 1.33 -17.72
CA ASP A 280 0.45 1.73 -17.18
C ASP A 280 0.36 2.66 -15.98
N TYR A 281 -0.10 2.14 -14.84
CA TYR A 281 0.37 2.59 -13.52
C TYR A 281 0.34 1.40 -12.56
N VAL A 282 1.45 0.66 -12.49
CA VAL A 282 1.75 -0.12 -11.28
C VAL A 282 2.25 0.89 -10.25
N GLY A 283 1.44 1.16 -9.23
CA GLY A 283 1.81 1.99 -8.10
C GLY A 283 3.12 1.48 -7.49
N ARG A 284 4.13 2.35 -7.41
CA ARG A 284 5.43 2.05 -6.80
C ARG A 284 5.36 1.58 -5.35
N SER A 285 4.21 1.72 -4.70
CA SER A 285 3.96 1.31 -3.33
C SER A 285 3.72 -0.21 -3.17
N GLU A 286 3.30 -0.90 -4.22
CA GLU A 286 3.04 -2.36 -4.16
C GLU A 286 4.24 -3.23 -4.60
N LEU A 287 5.26 -2.62 -5.20
CA LEU A 287 6.50 -3.32 -5.56
C LEU A 287 7.47 -3.52 -4.39
N GLN A 288 7.14 -3.01 -3.19
CA GLN A 288 7.96 -3.23 -1.98
C GLN A 288 7.52 -4.44 -1.16
N GLU A 289 6.39 -5.08 -1.49
CA GLU A 289 5.88 -6.22 -0.72
C GLU A 289 6.10 -7.57 -1.42
N ILE A 290 7.22 -7.79 -2.12
CA ILE A 290 7.65 -9.17 -2.42
C ILE A 290 9.18 -9.26 -2.30
N MET A 291 9.62 -9.71 -1.11
CA MET A 291 10.99 -9.94 -0.65
C MET A 291 11.73 -8.71 -0.07
N ILE A 292 11.78 -8.66 1.27
CA ILE A 292 12.48 -7.66 2.12
C ILE A 292 14.01 -7.56 1.86
N PHE A 293 14.55 -8.25 0.85
CA PHE A 293 16.00 -8.35 0.60
C PHE A 293 16.44 -8.28 -0.87
N ASN A 294 15.55 -8.03 -1.85
CA ASN A 294 15.95 -7.89 -3.26
C ASN A 294 15.71 -6.45 -3.76
N TYR A 295 16.78 -5.79 -4.23
CA TYR A 295 16.70 -4.43 -4.79
C TYR A 295 16.41 -4.41 -6.29
N LEU A 296 16.65 -5.52 -7.01
CA LEU A 296 16.34 -5.60 -8.43
C LEU A 296 14.85 -5.86 -8.63
N ILE A 297 14.20 -4.96 -9.34
CA ILE A 297 12.78 -5.06 -9.70
C ILE A 297 12.65 -5.99 -10.91
N ASN A 298 11.66 -6.89 -10.88
CA ASN A 298 11.35 -7.79 -11.99
C ASN A 298 12.60 -8.55 -12.50
N SER A 299 13.45 -9.03 -11.59
CA SER A 299 14.70 -9.73 -11.94
C SER A 299 14.48 -11.10 -12.59
N ARG A 300 13.23 -11.58 -12.59
CA ARG A 300 12.79 -12.86 -13.18
C ARG A 300 12.09 -12.69 -14.54
N ALA A 301 11.97 -11.47 -15.06
CA ALA A 301 11.24 -11.19 -16.30
C ALA A 301 9.75 -11.57 -16.30
N ASP A 302 9.15 -11.84 -15.13
CA ASP A 302 7.74 -12.26 -14.99
C ASP A 302 6.77 -11.18 -15.47
N GLN A 303 7.18 -9.92 -15.38
CA GLN A 303 6.45 -8.75 -15.89
C GLN A 303 7.11 -8.18 -17.16
N GLY A 304 7.73 -9.04 -17.97
CA GLY A 304 8.46 -8.64 -19.16
C GLY A 304 9.63 -7.71 -18.84
N PHE A 305 9.65 -6.51 -19.42
CA PHE A 305 10.71 -5.49 -19.20
C PHE A 305 10.34 -4.41 -18.19
N ALA A 306 9.27 -4.58 -17.41
CA ALA A 306 8.91 -3.61 -16.38
C ALA A 306 10.10 -3.32 -15.46
N GLY A 307 10.46 -2.03 -15.30
CA GLY A 307 11.60 -1.59 -14.51
C GLY A 307 12.99 -1.75 -15.16
N TRP A 308 13.08 -2.22 -16.41
CA TRP A 308 14.35 -2.38 -17.13
C TRP A 308 14.42 -1.49 -18.37
N VAL A 309 15.58 -0.86 -18.57
CA VAL A 309 15.94 -0.23 -19.85
C VAL A 309 16.49 -1.33 -20.75
N ASN A 310 15.68 -1.74 -21.73
CA ASN A 310 16.01 -2.79 -22.66
C ASN A 310 16.52 -2.23 -24.00
N ASN A 311 17.65 -2.74 -24.45
CA ASN A 311 18.16 -2.60 -25.81
C ASN A 311 18.55 -3.97 -26.38
N GLY A 312 17.64 -4.58 -27.15
CA GLY A 312 17.92 -5.79 -27.95
C GLY A 312 17.73 -7.13 -27.24
N TRP A 313 17.15 -7.14 -26.04
CA TRP A 313 16.74 -8.34 -25.32
C TRP A 313 15.26 -8.65 -25.57
N VAL A 314 14.90 -9.92 -25.42
CA VAL A 314 13.54 -10.46 -25.46
C VAL A 314 13.26 -11.24 -24.17
N VAL A 315 11.99 -11.44 -23.86
CA VAL A 315 11.57 -12.30 -22.75
C VAL A 315 11.41 -13.71 -23.31
N ASP A 316 12.03 -14.67 -22.64
CA ASP A 316 11.90 -16.10 -22.96
C ASP A 316 11.18 -16.80 -21.81
N ASN A 317 10.33 -17.78 -22.12
CA ASN A 317 9.54 -18.51 -21.12
C ASN A 317 10.32 -19.73 -20.58
N GLN A 318 11.62 -19.55 -20.37
CA GLN A 318 12.55 -20.57 -19.89
C GLN A 318 13.31 -20.06 -18.66
N GLY A 319 12.56 -19.54 -17.68
CA GLY A 319 13.13 -19.10 -16.42
C GLY A 319 13.62 -20.25 -15.54
N TYR A 320 14.67 -20.00 -14.76
CA TYR A 320 15.17 -20.99 -13.79
C TYR A 320 14.46 -20.85 -12.43
N SER A 321 14.38 -19.62 -11.92
CA SER A 321 13.74 -19.30 -10.63
C SER A 321 12.29 -18.82 -10.80
N GLY A 322 11.73 -18.89 -12.00
CA GLY A 322 10.41 -18.39 -12.41
C GLY A 322 10.04 -18.87 -13.81
N PRO A 323 8.84 -18.57 -14.33
CA PRO A 323 8.42 -18.96 -15.67
C PRO A 323 9.17 -18.23 -16.80
N ALA A 324 9.73 -17.04 -16.53
CA ALA A 324 10.38 -16.21 -17.54
C ALA A 324 11.88 -15.96 -17.28
N SER A 325 12.60 -15.58 -18.33
CA SER A 325 13.99 -15.13 -18.30
C SER A 325 14.23 -14.08 -19.38
N PHE A 326 15.32 -13.32 -19.23
CA PHE A 326 15.79 -12.43 -20.28
C PHE A 326 16.72 -13.20 -21.23
N ARG A 327 16.47 -13.08 -22.53
CA ARG A 327 17.29 -13.68 -23.59
C ARG A 327 17.70 -12.62 -24.59
N CYS A 328 18.89 -12.74 -25.16
CA CYS A 328 19.26 -12.01 -26.35
C CYS A 328 20.02 -12.91 -27.32
N ASP A 329 19.76 -12.76 -28.61
CA ASP A 329 20.55 -13.42 -29.64
C ASP A 329 21.79 -12.56 -29.96
N GLY A 330 22.97 -13.17 -29.98
CA GLY A 330 24.21 -12.48 -30.34
C GLY A 330 24.18 -12.02 -31.80
N GLN A 331 24.62 -10.79 -32.06
CA GLN A 331 24.74 -10.24 -33.41
C GLN A 331 26.08 -9.54 -33.58
N TYR A 332 26.81 -9.87 -34.65
CA TYR A 332 28.13 -9.30 -34.91
C TYR A 332 28.05 -7.78 -35.08
N GLY A 333 28.91 -7.05 -34.38
CA GLY A 333 28.97 -5.58 -34.45
C GLY A 333 27.84 -4.84 -33.73
N VAL A 334 26.93 -5.52 -33.01
CA VAL A 334 25.80 -4.89 -32.31
C VAL A 334 25.95 -5.08 -30.80
N SER A 335 25.82 -3.99 -30.05
CA SER A 335 25.75 -4.02 -28.58
C SER A 335 24.30 -4.15 -28.13
N LYS A 336 24.04 -5.10 -27.23
CA LYS A 336 22.74 -5.33 -26.62
C LYS A 336 22.89 -5.20 -25.11
N VAL A 337 22.03 -4.40 -24.48
CA VAL A 337 22.16 -4.04 -23.08
C VAL A 337 20.79 -4.13 -22.42
N LEU A 338 20.76 -4.71 -21.22
CA LEU A 338 19.61 -4.68 -20.33
C LEU A 338 20.10 -4.09 -19.01
N SER A 339 19.54 -2.96 -18.60
CA SER A 339 20.04 -2.21 -17.44
C SER A 339 18.94 -1.72 -16.52
N GLN A 340 19.24 -1.67 -15.23
CA GLN A 340 18.36 -1.13 -14.21
C GLN A 340 19.20 -0.33 -13.21
N GLN A 341 18.67 0.81 -12.79
CA GLN A 341 19.26 1.61 -11.73
C GLN A 341 18.48 1.38 -10.44
N VAL A 342 19.18 0.96 -9.39
CA VAL A 342 18.61 0.69 -8.06
C VAL A 342 19.25 1.58 -7.01
N TRP A 343 18.47 1.94 -5.99
CA TRP A 343 18.92 2.75 -4.86
C TRP A 343 18.87 1.92 -3.58
N PRO A 344 19.95 1.22 -3.22
CA PRO A 344 19.92 0.32 -2.08
C PRO A 344 19.92 1.06 -0.73
N ALA A 345 19.40 0.43 0.33
CA ALA A 345 19.39 0.99 1.70
C ALA A 345 20.81 1.05 2.30
N HIS A 346 20.98 1.67 3.48
CA HIS A 346 22.25 1.93 4.17
C HIS A 346 22.98 0.65 4.65
N ARG A 347 23.51 -0.16 3.73
CA ARG A 347 24.26 -1.38 4.06
C ARG A 347 25.68 -1.29 3.51
N ASP A 348 26.62 -1.90 4.22
CA ASP A 348 28.04 -1.88 3.87
C ASP A 348 28.43 -2.98 2.86
N ALA A 349 27.52 -3.92 2.57
CA ALA A 349 27.75 -5.03 1.64
C ALA A 349 26.48 -5.43 0.87
N TYR A 350 26.68 -5.80 -0.40
CA TYR A 350 25.62 -6.28 -1.29
C TYR A 350 26.08 -7.52 -2.05
N THR A 351 25.16 -8.47 -2.25
CA THR A 351 25.39 -9.68 -3.04
C THR A 351 24.56 -9.61 -4.31
N LEU A 352 25.23 -9.68 -5.46
CA LEU A 352 24.56 -9.89 -6.74
C LEU A 352 24.60 -11.38 -7.07
N SER A 353 23.43 -11.98 -7.27
CA SER A 353 23.28 -13.39 -7.66
C SER A 353 22.46 -13.48 -8.94
N PHE A 354 22.97 -14.24 -9.91
CA PHE A 354 22.28 -14.49 -11.18
C PHE A 354 22.71 -15.83 -11.76
N ARG A 355 21.91 -16.36 -12.68
CA ARG A 355 22.22 -17.58 -13.42
C ARG A 355 22.11 -17.29 -14.91
N VAL A 356 23.06 -17.81 -15.68
CA VAL A 356 23.10 -17.65 -17.14
C VAL A 356 23.18 -19.01 -17.80
N ALA A 357 22.52 -19.11 -18.96
CA ALA A 357 22.69 -20.19 -19.92
C ALA A 357 23.08 -19.58 -21.28
N THR A 358 23.88 -20.31 -22.05
CA THR A 358 24.31 -19.90 -23.39
C THR A 358 24.13 -21.06 -24.35
N GLN A 359 23.67 -20.79 -25.58
CA GLN A 359 23.58 -21.79 -26.64
C GLN A 359 24.36 -21.28 -27.86
N ASP A 360 25.30 -22.10 -28.34
CA ASP A 360 26.12 -21.84 -29.55
C ASP A 360 26.80 -20.46 -29.60
N LEU A 361 27.15 -19.89 -28.44
CA LEU A 361 27.78 -18.57 -28.33
C LEU A 361 29.21 -18.60 -28.89
N ARG A 362 29.47 -17.81 -29.95
CA ARG A 362 30.79 -17.64 -30.55
C ARG A 362 31.23 -16.17 -30.47
N PRO A 363 31.99 -15.78 -29.42
CA PRO A 363 32.43 -14.40 -29.25
C PRO A 363 33.47 -14.03 -30.32
N GLY A 364 33.37 -12.81 -30.86
CA GLY A 364 34.44 -12.22 -31.66
C GLY A 364 35.64 -11.82 -30.78
N PRO A 365 36.80 -11.46 -31.38
CA PRO A 365 38.04 -11.17 -30.65
C PRO A 365 37.94 -10.06 -29.58
N ALA A 366 36.94 -9.18 -29.68
CA ALA A 366 36.69 -8.05 -28.77
C ALA A 366 35.30 -8.09 -28.09
N ALA A 367 34.60 -9.22 -28.14
CA ALA A 367 33.26 -9.32 -27.54
C ALA A 367 33.32 -9.38 -26.01
N ARG A 368 32.48 -8.59 -25.34
CA ARG A 368 32.27 -8.65 -23.88
C ARG A 368 30.89 -9.22 -23.60
N VAL A 369 30.83 -10.38 -22.96
CA VAL A 369 29.56 -11.01 -22.52
C VAL A 369 29.66 -11.17 -21.02
N GLY A 370 28.80 -10.48 -20.29
CA GLY A 370 28.93 -10.40 -18.84
C GLY A 370 27.94 -9.43 -18.20
N VAL A 371 28.01 -9.35 -16.88
CA VAL A 371 27.24 -8.37 -16.10
C VAL A 371 28.19 -7.26 -15.68
N GLU A 372 27.88 -6.02 -16.05
CA GLU A 372 28.61 -4.84 -15.59
C GLU A 372 27.84 -4.16 -14.45
N VAL A 373 28.51 -3.98 -13.32
CA VAL A 373 27.97 -3.30 -12.15
C VAL A 373 28.72 -1.98 -11.97
N VAL A 374 27.98 -0.87 -12.03
CA VAL A 374 28.52 0.47 -11.78
C VAL A 374 27.97 0.97 -10.45
N ILE A 375 28.84 1.16 -9.47
CA ILE A 375 28.51 1.71 -8.15
C ILE A 375 28.83 3.19 -8.19
N ARG A 376 27.87 4.06 -7.87
CA ARG A 376 28.08 5.51 -7.73
C ARG A 376 27.94 5.90 -6.26
N TYR A 377 28.98 6.52 -5.73
CA TYR A 377 29.03 6.96 -4.33
C TYR A 377 28.46 8.39 -4.19
N LYS A 378 28.05 8.77 -2.98
CA LYS A 378 27.45 10.08 -2.69
C LYS A 378 28.41 11.26 -2.95
N ASP A 379 29.71 11.02 -2.88
CA ASP A 379 30.76 11.99 -3.17
C ASP A 379 30.98 12.22 -4.69
N GLY A 380 30.20 11.54 -5.54
CA GLY A 380 30.28 11.63 -6.99
C GLY A 380 31.30 10.70 -7.63
N THR A 381 32.06 9.92 -6.85
CA THR A 381 32.97 8.90 -7.38
C THR A 381 32.20 7.66 -7.87
N SER A 382 32.84 6.86 -8.73
CA SER A 382 32.23 5.63 -9.24
C SER A 382 33.23 4.49 -9.36
N GLU A 383 32.77 3.26 -9.10
CA GLU A 383 33.51 2.02 -9.31
C GLU A 383 32.76 1.13 -10.29
N THR A 384 33.46 0.51 -11.23
CA THR A 384 32.89 -0.42 -12.20
C THR A 384 33.50 -1.81 -12.01
N LYS A 385 32.65 -2.82 -11.85
CA LYS A 385 33.04 -4.23 -11.84
C LYS A 385 32.37 -4.97 -12.98
N PHE A 386 33.14 -5.69 -13.77
CA PHE A 386 32.62 -6.55 -14.83
C PHE A 386 32.78 -8.01 -14.44
N LEU A 387 31.66 -8.73 -14.40
CA LEU A 387 31.60 -10.17 -14.18
C LEU A 387 31.48 -10.84 -15.55
N SER A 388 32.61 -11.36 -16.05
CA SER A 388 32.63 -12.05 -17.34
C SER A 388 31.86 -13.36 -17.24
N LEU A 389 31.06 -13.65 -18.28
CA LEU A 389 30.36 -14.92 -18.46
C LEU A 389 31.15 -15.90 -19.33
N LEU A 390 32.32 -15.47 -19.79
CA LEU A 390 33.31 -16.20 -20.57
C LEU A 390 34.69 -16.09 -19.93
#